data_AF-A0A5E7N0M7-F1
#
_entry.id   AF-A0A5E7N0M7-F1
#
_cell.length_a   1.000
_cell.length_b   1.000
_cell.length_c   1.000
_cell.angle_alpha   90.00
_cell.angle_beta   90.00
_cell.angle_gamma   90.00
#
_symmetry.space_group_name_H-M   'P 1'
#
loop_
_entity.id
_entity.type
_entity.pdbx_description
1 polymer ?
#
loop_
_entity_poly.entity_id
_entity_poly.type
_entity_poly.pdbx_seq_one_letter_code
_entity_poly.pdbx_strand_id
1 'polypeptide(L)' 'MNTTQPTAIDDQLNAAQTCADDEMTPAQLDEKYNAAGGGEHPVYTRSDWREAVAQEYTLSGYWEWVAHTLSLGWN' A
#
# COMPACT_ATOMS: atom_id res chain seq x y z
N MET A 1 23.92 11.91 28.22
CA MET A 1 23.09 12.30 27.07
C MET A 1 22.17 11.13 26.77
N ASN A 2 20.99 11.12 27.41
CA ASN A 2 19.83 10.25 27.19
C ASN A 2 18.69 11.06 27.85
N THR A 3 17.56 11.33 27.21
CA THR A 3 16.38 10.45 27.08
C THR A 3 15.33 11.29 26.35
N THR A 4 14.53 10.76 25.41
CA THR A 4 13.05 10.84 25.37
C THR A 4 12.51 9.92 24.27
N GLN A 5 11.49 9.16 24.64
CA GLN A 5 10.74 8.14 23.91
C GLN A 5 9.58 8.77 23.08
N PRO A 6 8.60 8.01 22.58
CA PRO A 6 8.13 7.89 21.20
C PRO A 6 7.02 8.91 20.83
N THR A 7 7.20 9.72 19.79
CA THR A 7 6.15 10.68 19.37
C THR A 7 5.43 10.19 18.12
N ALA A 8 4.31 9.50 18.33
CA ALA A 8 2.96 9.62 17.74
C ALA A 8 2.70 10.34 16.38
N ILE A 9 3.71 10.57 15.53
CA ILE A 9 3.59 11.31 14.26
C ILE A 9 3.60 10.35 13.06
N ASP A 10 4.19 9.16 13.20
CA ASP A 10 4.32 8.17 12.10
C ASP A 10 2.97 7.58 11.64
N ASP A 11 1.96 7.57 12.50
CA ASP A 11 0.65 6.96 12.21
C ASP A 11 -0.27 7.89 11.37
N GLN A 12 -0.17 9.21 11.57
CA GLN A 12 -1.00 10.19 10.84
C GLN A 12 -0.48 10.53 9.44
N LEU A 13 0.82 10.35 9.18
CA LEU A 13 1.41 10.57 7.86
C LEU A 13 1.08 9.43 6.88
N ASN A 14 0.85 8.22 7.38
CA ASN A 14 0.60 7.05 6.54
C ASN A 14 -0.78 7.12 5.85
N ALA A 15 -1.82 7.60 6.54
CA ALA A 15 -3.18 7.68 6.00
C ALA A 15 -3.39 8.83 5.00
N ALA A 16 -2.66 9.95 5.17
CA ALA A 16 -2.69 11.05 4.20
C ALA A 16 -1.87 10.73 2.93
N GLN A 17 -0.90 9.83 3.03
CA GLN A 17 -0.08 9.40 1.90
C GLN A 17 -0.84 8.44 0.97
N THR A 18 -1.77 7.65 1.54
CA THR A 18 -2.60 6.68 0.80
C THR A 18 -3.75 7.32 0.04
N CYS A 19 -4.27 8.49 0.46
CA CYS A 19 -5.36 9.15 -0.27
C CYS A 19 -4.93 9.74 -1.63
N ALA A 20 -3.62 9.88 -1.85
CA ALA A 20 -3.06 10.25 -3.14
C ALA A 20 -2.68 9.03 -3.99
N ASP A 21 -2.73 7.82 -3.40
CA ASP A 21 -2.39 6.57 -4.07
C ASP A 21 -3.55 6.04 -4.93
N ASP A 22 -4.78 6.50 -4.69
CA ASP A 22 -5.98 6.17 -5.47
C ASP A 22 -5.90 6.58 -6.95
N GLU A 23 -5.14 7.63 -7.25
CA GLU A 23 -4.89 8.10 -8.63
C GLU A 23 -3.55 7.60 -9.20
N MET A 24 -2.76 6.85 -8.41
CA MET A 24 -1.47 6.35 -8.85
C MET A 24 -1.59 5.08 -9.68
N THR A 25 -0.82 5.03 -10.75
CA THR A 25 -0.67 3.81 -11.55
C THR A 25 0.12 2.74 -10.76
N PRO A 26 -0.03 1.46 -11.10
CA PRO A 26 0.73 0.37 -10.49
C PRO A 26 2.25 0.60 -10.51
N ALA A 27 2.76 1.21 -11.58
CA ALA A 27 4.18 1.54 -11.72
C ALA A 27 4.62 2.64 -10.73
N GLN A 28 3.78 3.65 -10.51
CA GLN A 28 4.08 4.71 -9.54
C GLN A 28 4.05 4.20 -8.10
N LEU A 29 3.12 3.28 -7.78
CA LEU A 29 3.08 2.60 -6.49
C LEU A 29 4.33 1.73 -6.28
N ASP A 30 4.75 1.00 -7.32
CA ASP A 30 6.01 0.26 -7.31
C ASP A 30 7.21 1.19 -7.07
N GLU A 31 7.36 2.28 -7.82
CA GLU A 31 8.48 3.20 -7.61
C GLU A 31 8.47 3.83 -6.20
N LYS A 32 7.29 4.17 -5.67
CA LYS A 32 7.11 4.81 -4.37
C LYS A 32 7.43 3.88 -3.19
N TYR A 33 6.90 2.66 -3.24
CA TYR A 33 6.96 1.73 -2.11
C TYR A 33 8.00 0.61 -2.30
N ASN A 34 8.43 0.35 -3.54
CA ASN A 34 9.28 -0.78 -3.92
C ASN A 34 10.71 -0.40 -4.36
N ALA A 35 11.26 0.72 -3.88
CA ALA A 35 12.59 1.20 -4.31
C ALA A 35 13.73 0.17 -4.16
N ALA A 36 13.62 -0.79 -3.22
CA ALA A 36 14.63 -1.81 -2.97
C ALA A 36 14.26 -3.23 -3.48
N GLY A 37 13.11 -3.43 -4.13
CA GLY A 37 12.67 -4.75 -4.57
C GLY A 37 12.25 -5.65 -3.40
N GLY A 38 11.04 -5.45 -2.89
CA GLY A 38 10.45 -6.10 -1.73
C GLY A 38 9.33 -5.30 -1.06
N GLY A 39 9.04 -4.07 -1.49
CA GLY A 39 8.07 -3.18 -0.88
C GLY A 39 6.61 -3.62 -0.97
N GLU A 40 5.79 -3.10 -0.07
CA GLU A 40 4.35 -3.36 0.01
C GLU A 40 3.57 -2.10 0.38
N HIS A 41 2.29 -2.06 0.00
CA HIS A 41 1.43 -0.93 0.33
C HIS A 41 1.04 -1.01 1.80
N PRO A 42 1.03 0.11 2.54
CA PRO A 42 0.75 0.10 3.98
C PRO A 42 -0.66 -0.39 4.36
N VAL A 43 -1.63 -0.33 3.45
CA VAL A 43 -3.03 -0.77 3.68
C VAL A 43 -3.31 -2.15 3.08
N TYR A 44 -2.71 -2.45 1.94
CA TYR A 44 -3.00 -3.66 1.17
C TYR A 44 -1.72 -4.46 1.09
N THR A 45 -1.60 -5.49 1.94
CA THR A 45 -0.36 -6.26 2.02
C THR A 45 -0.29 -7.31 0.92
N ARG A 46 0.88 -7.89 0.71
CA ARG A 46 1.03 -9.04 -0.20
C ARG A 46 0.28 -10.28 0.29
N SER A 47 0.00 -10.37 1.59
CA SER A 47 -0.80 -11.47 2.14
C SER A 47 -2.24 -11.35 1.68
N ASP A 48 -2.85 -10.15 1.77
CA ASP A 48 -4.20 -9.88 1.26
C ASP A 48 -4.30 -10.17 -0.24
N TRP A 49 -3.30 -9.76 -1.02
CA TRP A 49 -3.24 -10.08 -2.44
C TRP A 49 -3.20 -11.58 -2.70
N ARG A 50 -2.40 -12.34 -1.96
CA ARG A 50 -2.35 -13.80 -2.09
C ARG A 50 -3.68 -14.44 -1.76
N GLU A 51 -4.39 -13.94 -0.76
CA GLU A 51 -5.75 -14.40 -0.44
C GLU A 51 -6.74 -14.06 -1.56
N ALA A 52 -6.65 -12.87 -2.15
CA ALA A 52 -7.47 -12.49 -3.29
C ALA A 52 -7.19 -13.37 -4.53
N VAL A 53 -5.92 -13.72 -4.78
CA VAL A 53 -5.55 -14.68 -5.84
C VAL A 53 -6.08 -16.08 -5.53
N ALA A 54 -5.93 -16.54 -4.28
CA ALA A 54 -6.40 -17.86 -3.86
C ALA A 54 -7.93 -18.00 -3.94
N GLN A 55 -8.65 -16.89 -3.75
CA GLN A 55 -10.11 -16.80 -3.88
C GLN A 55 -10.57 -16.47 -5.30
N GLU A 56 -9.64 -16.42 -6.27
CA GLU A 56 -9.90 -16.08 -7.68
C GLU A 56 -10.51 -14.68 -7.89
N TYR A 57 -10.39 -13.78 -6.91
CA TYR A 57 -10.82 -12.39 -7.01
C TYR A 57 -9.89 -11.56 -7.90
N THR A 58 -8.62 -11.94 -8.02
CA THR A 58 -7.67 -11.29 -8.91
C THR A 58 -6.68 -12.28 -9.51
N LEU A 59 -6.29 -12.04 -10.76
CA LEU A 59 -5.17 -12.72 -11.43
C LEU A 59 -4.06 -11.72 -11.82
N SER A 60 -4.24 -10.46 -11.46
CA SER A 60 -3.32 -9.38 -11.80
C SER A 60 -2.12 -9.37 -10.84
N GLY A 61 -1.04 -8.70 -11.26
CA GLY A 61 0.11 -8.49 -10.41
C GLY A 61 -0.26 -7.71 -9.14
N TYR A 62 0.56 -7.86 -8.10
CA TYR A 62 0.31 -7.24 -6.78
C TYR A 62 -0.04 -5.74 -6.87
N TRP A 63 0.78 -4.94 -7.55
CA TRP A 63 0.53 -3.49 -7.66
C TRP A 63 -0.68 -3.13 -8.53
N GLU A 64 -1.04 -3.96 -9.51
CA GLU A 64 -2.27 -3.78 -10.29
C GLU A 64 -3.50 -4.02 -9.43
N TRP A 65 -3.47 -5.06 -8.60
CA TRP A 65 -4.53 -5.34 -7.63
C TRP A 65 -4.62 -4.22 -6.57
N VAL A 66 -3.49 -3.74 -6.04
CA VAL A 66 -3.47 -2.62 -5.09
C VAL A 66 -4.10 -1.37 -5.72
N ALA A 67 -3.68 -0.95 -6.91
CA ALA A 67 -4.24 0.21 -7.60
C ALA A 67 -5.74 0.04 -7.90
N HIS A 68 -6.16 -1.17 -8.29
CA HIS A 68 -7.57 -1.46 -8.51
C HIS A 68 -8.38 -1.39 -7.21
N THR A 69 -7.85 -1.92 -6.11
CA THR A 69 -8.54 -1.96 -4.82
C THR A 69 -8.60 -0.56 -4.18
N LEU A 70 -7.55 0.25 -4.35
CA LEU A 70 -7.55 1.68 -4.03
C LEU A 70 -8.63 2.40 -4.84
N SER A 71 -8.60 2.30 -6.18
CA SER A 71 -9.61 2.90 -7.05
C SER A 71 -11.05 2.45 -6.74
N LEU A 72 -11.24 1.28 -6.13
CA LEU A 72 -12.55 0.76 -5.71
C LEU A 72 -12.99 1.19 -4.31
N GLY A 73 -12.12 1.75 -3.45
CA GLY A 73 -12.46 2.26 -2.13
C GLY A 73 -12.22 3.78 -2.05
N TRP A 74 -13.22 4.66 -2.04
CA TRP A 74 -14.48 4.65 -1.30
C TRP A 74 -15.54 5.50 -2.05
N ASN A 75 -16.72 4.95 -2.32
CA ASN A 75 -17.97 5.71 -2.35
C ASN A 75 -19.09 4.92 -1.66
#